data_AF-A0A947Z4Q4-F1
#
_entry.id   AF-A0A947Z4Q4-F1
#
_cell.length_a   1.000
_cell.length_b   1.000
_cell.length_c   1.000
_cell.angle_alpha   90.00
_cell.angle_beta   90.00
_cell.angle_gamma   90.00
#
_symmetry.space_group_name_H-M   'P 1'
#
loop_
_entity.id
_entity.type
_entity.pdbx_description
1 polymer ?
#
loop_
_entity_poly.entity_id
_entity_poly.type
_entity_poly.pdbx_seq_one_letter_code
_entity_poly.pdbx_strand_id
1 'polypeptide(L)'
;MQVILLEKMPNLGQLGDVVRVKDGYARNFLMPYGKAKRATEAAIAEFQARRAELEKAAADKLVAAQALGAKLTATTVQLSEKAAVDGRLFGSVTNNDIAAALNASGLKVEKAQVRMPNGALKIAGEHTVTVALHPDVVVDVKVVVAGEAA
;
A
#
# COMPACT_ATOMS: atom_id res chain seq x y z
N MET A 1 12.10 -12.39 21.98
CA MET A 1 12.83 -13.16 20.95
C MET A 1 13.68 -12.23 20.10
N GLN A 2 14.86 -12.68 19.64
CA GLN A 2 15.66 -11.96 18.64
C GLN A 2 15.33 -12.46 17.23
N VAL A 3 15.13 -11.52 16.32
CA VAL A 3 14.81 -11.79 14.90
C VAL A 3 15.66 -10.89 14.00
N ILE A 4 16.02 -11.41 12.83
CA ILE A 4 16.63 -10.64 11.75
C ILE A 4 15.56 -10.23 10.76
N LEU A 5 15.49 -8.93 10.45
CA LEU A 5 14.50 -8.38 9.51
C LEU A 5 14.87 -8.72 8.06
N LEU A 6 13.91 -9.25 7.31
CA LEU A 6 14.05 -9.55 5.88
C LEU A 6 13.46 -8.43 5.00
N GLU A 7 12.71 -7.51 5.61
CA GLU A 7 12.09 -6.35 4.96
C GLU A 7 12.23 -5.14 5.89
N LYS A 8 12.33 -3.94 5.31
CA LYS A 8 12.30 -2.68 6.07
C LYS A 8 10.94 -2.52 6.74
N MET A 9 10.94 -2.20 8.04
CA MET A 9 9.71 -2.03 8.83
C MET A 9 9.70 -0.67 9.52
N PRO A 10 8.65 0.18 9.30
CA PRO A 10 8.62 1.57 9.77
C PRO A 10 8.88 1.78 11.27
N ASN A 11 8.54 0.80 12.12
CA ASN A 11 8.64 0.90 13.57
C ASN A 11 9.63 -0.10 14.20
N LEU A 12 10.40 -0.83 13.38
CA LEU A 12 11.29 -1.89 13.87
C LEU A 12 12.74 -1.66 13.47
N GLY A 13 13.01 -1.37 12.19
CA GLY A 13 14.38 -1.26 11.68
C GLY A 13 14.47 -1.47 10.17
N GLN A 14 15.71 -1.51 9.68
CA GLN A 14 16.04 -1.74 8.29
C GLN A 14 16.22 -3.24 7.97
N LEU A 15 16.32 -3.54 6.67
CA LEU A 15 16.60 -4.88 6.17
C LEU A 15 17.96 -5.37 6.70
N GLY A 16 17.95 -6.51 7.38
CA GLY A 16 19.14 -7.12 7.99
C GLY A 16 19.39 -6.78 9.45
N ASP A 17 18.61 -5.88 10.04
CA ASP A 17 18.77 -5.53 11.45
C ASP A 17 18.32 -6.67 12.36
N VAL A 18 19.14 -6.96 13.37
CA VAL A 18 18.79 -7.90 14.44
C VAL A 18 18.10 -7.14 15.56
N VAL A 19 16.80 -7.35 15.70
CA VAL A 19 15.95 -6.64 16.66
C VAL A 19 15.34 -7.58 17.69
N ARG A 20 15.17 -7.09 18.91
CA ARG A 20 14.51 -7.82 19.99
C ARG A 20 13.03 -7.44 20.04
N VAL A 21 12.16 -8.41 19.80
CA VAL A 21 10.70 -8.22 19.76
C VAL A 21 10.00 -9.19 20.72
N LYS A 22 8.72 -8.90 21.03
CA LYS A 22 7.87 -9.82 21.79
C LYS A 22 7.64 -11.12 21.00
N ASP A 23 7.65 -12.25 21.70
CA ASP A 23 7.58 -13.57 21.06
C ASP A 23 6.31 -13.76 20.23
N GLY A 24 5.18 -13.28 20.73
CA GLY A 24 3.90 -13.33 20.00
C GLY A 24 3.93 -12.52 18.70
N TYR A 25 4.57 -11.35 18.69
CA TYR A 25 4.66 -10.52 17.49
C TYR A 25 5.51 -11.20 16.40
N ALA A 26 6.63 -11.80 16.80
CA ALA A 26 7.45 -12.53 15.84
C ALA A 26 6.80 -13.83 15.35
N ARG A 27 6.18 -14.62 16.23
CA ARG A 27 5.60 -15.92 15.90
C ARG A 27 4.31 -15.82 15.09
N ASN A 28 3.48 -14.81 15.35
CA ASN A 28 2.16 -14.71 14.72
C ASN A 28 2.14 -13.76 13.52
N PHE A 29 3.11 -12.84 13.41
CA PHE A 29 3.13 -11.83 12.35
C PHE A 29 4.45 -11.80 11.57
N LEU A 30 5.60 -11.64 12.21
CA LEU A 30 6.83 -11.43 11.41
C LEU A 30 7.31 -12.67 10.66
N MET A 31 7.35 -13.84 11.32
CA MET A 31 7.84 -15.07 10.70
C MET A 31 6.86 -15.68 9.67
N PRO A 32 5.54 -15.78 9.95
CA PRO A 32 4.61 -16.38 8.99
C PRO A 32 4.47 -15.57 7.70
N TYR A 33 4.56 -14.24 7.78
CA TYR A 33 4.48 -13.36 6.61
C TYR A 33 5.86 -13.12 5.95
N GLY A 34 6.91 -13.85 6.37
CA GLY A 34 8.24 -13.75 5.77
C GLY A 34 8.98 -12.42 6.00
N LYS A 35 8.54 -11.61 6.97
CA LYS A 35 9.12 -10.29 7.27
C LYS A 35 10.37 -10.37 8.14
N ALA A 36 10.52 -11.45 8.91
CA ALA A 36 11.71 -11.69 9.72
C ALA A 36 11.97 -13.18 9.89
N LYS A 37 13.22 -13.54 10.17
CA LYS A 37 13.64 -14.91 10.56
C LYS A 37 14.20 -14.87 11.98
N ARG A 38 14.20 -16.01 12.67
CA ARG A 38 14.84 -16.11 13.99
C ARG A 38 16.33 -15.81 13.83
N ALA A 39 16.88 -14.98 14.72
CA ALA A 39 18.29 -14.61 14.66
C ALA A 39 19.16 -15.75 15.24
N THR A 40 19.45 -16.75 14.41
CA THR A 40 20.48 -17.76 14.68
C THR A 40 21.74 -17.41 13.89
N GLU A 41 22.91 -17.86 14.35
CA GLU A 41 24.19 -17.59 13.65
C GLU A 41 24.16 -18.06 12.19
N ALA A 42 23.59 -19.24 11.94
CA ALA A 42 23.37 -19.76 10.59
C ALA A 42 22.47 -18.84 9.74
N ALA A 43 21.38 -18.32 10.31
CA ALA A 43 20.47 -17.42 9.58
C ALA A 43 21.11 -16.05 9.29
N ILE A 44 21.98 -15.56 10.18
CA ILE A 44 22.74 -14.32 9.96
C ILE A 44 23.75 -14.50 8.83
N ALA A 45 24.48 -15.63 8.81
CA ALA A 45 25.43 -15.94 7.74
C ALA A 45 24.73 -16.14 6.38
N GLU A 46 23.61 -16.87 6.34
CA GLU A 46 22.76 -17.01 5.14
C GLU A 46 22.27 -15.65 4.64
N PHE A 47 21.86 -14.78 5.55
CA PHE A 47 21.39 -13.46 5.21
C PHE A 47 22.50 -12.60 4.61
N GLN A 48 23.70 -12.63 5.18
CA GLN A 48 24.85 -11.90 4.63
C GLN A 48 25.20 -12.37 3.21
N ALA A 49 25.14 -13.68 2.95
CA ALA A 49 25.37 -14.24 1.62
C ALA A 49 24.30 -13.80 0.61
N ARG A 50 23.04 -13.69 1.04
CA ARG A 50 21.90 -13.27 0.19
C ARG A 50 21.60 -11.77 0.24
N ARG A 51 22.35 -11.01 1.02
CA ARG A 51 22.08 -9.59 1.29
C ARG A 51 22.05 -8.78 0.01
N ALA A 52 23.04 -9.00 -0.87
CA ALA A 52 23.11 -8.31 -2.14
C ALA A 52 21.91 -8.61 -3.07
N GLU A 53 21.37 -9.83 -3.02
CA GLU A 53 20.18 -10.20 -3.80
C GLU A 53 18.91 -9.55 -3.23
N LEU A 54 18.76 -9.57 -1.90
CA LEU A 54 17.62 -8.99 -1.21
C LEU A 54 17.60 -7.47 -1.30
N GLU A 55 18.76 -6.80 -1.22
CA GLU A 55 18.88 -5.36 -1.40
C GLU A 55 18.53 -4.94 -2.84
N LYS A 56 19.00 -5.69 -3.85
CA LYS A 56 18.61 -5.47 -5.25
C LYS A 56 17.11 -5.63 -5.45
N ALA A 57 16.53 -6.73 -4.96
CA ALA A 57 15.09 -6.97 -5.07
C ALA A 57 14.25 -5.90 -4.32
N ALA A 58 14.75 -5.38 -3.20
CA ALA A 58 14.10 -4.28 -2.48
C ALA A 58 14.18 -2.96 -3.27
N ALA A 59 15.33 -2.66 -3.88
CA ALA A 59 15.50 -1.49 -4.73
C ALA A 59 14.58 -1.55 -5.97
N ASP A 60 14.50 -2.70 -6.63
CA ASP A 60 13.64 -2.90 -7.81
C ASP A 60 12.16 -2.69 -7.47
N LYS A 61 11.71 -3.18 -6.30
CA LYS A 61 10.35 -2.93 -5.80
C LYS A 61 10.10 -1.46 -5.54
N LEU A 62 11.07 -0.75 -4.96
CA LEU A 62 10.96 0.68 -4.67
C LEU A 62 10.86 1.48 -5.98
N VAL A 63 11.70 1.18 -6.97
CA VAL A 63 11.66 1.80 -8.30
C VAL A 63 10.32 1.52 -9.00
N ALA A 64 9.84 0.28 -8.97
CA ALA A 64 8.54 -0.08 -9.53
C ALA A 64 7.38 0.68 -8.83
N ALA A 65 7.44 0.81 -7.50
CA ALA A 65 6.45 1.56 -6.73
C ALA A 65 6.49 3.07 -7.04
N GLN A 66 7.67 3.66 -7.20
CA GLN A 66 7.83 5.06 -7.61
C GLN A 66 7.28 5.31 -9.01
N ALA A 67 7.57 4.42 -9.96
CA ALA A 67 7.07 4.50 -11.32
C ALA A 67 5.53 4.40 -11.37
N LEU A 68 4.93 3.51 -10.58
CA LEU A 68 3.47 3.44 -10.43
C LEU A 68 2.91 4.69 -9.74
N GLY A 69 3.58 5.19 -8.70
CA GLY A 69 3.19 6.40 -7.98
C GLY A 69 3.14 7.62 -8.89
N ALA A 70 4.14 7.81 -9.75
CA ALA A 70 4.17 8.91 -10.72
C ALA A 70 3.03 8.82 -11.76
N LYS A 71 2.63 7.61 -12.16
CA LYS A 71 1.47 7.42 -13.05
C LYS A 71 0.17 7.74 -12.31
N LEU A 72 0.05 7.35 -11.05
CA LEU A 72 -1.14 7.60 -10.24
C LEU A 72 -1.35 9.09 -9.97
N THR A 73 -0.31 9.85 -9.66
CA THR A 73 -0.43 11.30 -9.44
C THR A 73 -0.81 12.06 -10.71
N ALA A 74 -0.40 11.56 -11.88
CA ALA A 74 -0.78 12.12 -13.17
C ALA A 74 -2.20 11.70 -13.64
N THR A 75 -2.79 10.68 -13.02
CA THR A 75 -4.08 10.12 -13.42
C THR A 75 -5.19 10.69 -12.55
N THR A 76 -6.26 11.17 -13.19
CA THR A 76 -7.51 11.50 -12.49
C THR A 76 -8.48 10.34 -12.67
N VAL A 77 -8.97 9.78 -11.56
CA VAL A 77 -9.94 8.68 -11.58
C VAL A 77 -11.33 9.27 -11.71
N GLN A 78 -12.04 8.95 -12.79
CA GLN A 78 -13.43 9.34 -12.98
C GLN A 78 -14.35 8.16 -12.64
N LEU A 79 -15.32 8.40 -11.77
CA LEU A 79 -16.35 7.44 -11.38
C LEU A 79 -17.72 8.09 -11.60
N SER A 80 -18.65 7.35 -12.21
CA SER A 80 -20.03 7.81 -12.39
C SER A 80 -20.93 7.08 -11.40
N GLU A 81 -21.65 7.83 -10.59
CA GLU A 81 -22.61 7.30 -9.63
C GLU A 81 -23.90 8.13 -9.65
N LYS A 82 -25.02 7.49 -9.28
CA LYS A 82 -26.31 8.21 -9.22
C LYS A 82 -26.28 9.21 -8.08
N ALA A 83 -26.63 10.46 -8.38
CA ALA A 83 -26.69 11.53 -7.41
C ALA A 83 -28.07 12.17 -7.36
N ALA A 84 -28.47 12.59 -6.15
CA ALA A 84 -29.60 13.48 -5.96
C ALA A 84 -29.24 14.90 -6.43
N VAL A 85 -30.27 15.74 -6.58
CA VAL A 85 -30.13 17.15 -7.04
C VAL A 85 -29.27 17.98 -6.08
N ASP A 86 -29.17 17.57 -4.81
CA ASP A 86 -28.31 18.19 -3.79
C ASP A 86 -26.83 17.73 -3.86
N GLY A 87 -26.48 16.86 -4.81
CA GLY A 87 -25.14 16.32 -4.99
C GLY A 87 -24.80 15.14 -4.07
N ARG A 88 -25.74 14.66 -3.24
CA ARG A 88 -25.53 13.44 -2.46
C ARG A 88 -25.66 12.21 -3.35
N LEU A 89 -24.72 11.29 -3.23
CA LEU A 89 -24.76 10.02 -3.94
C LEU A 89 -25.80 9.10 -3.30
N PHE A 90 -26.57 8.39 -4.13
CA PHE A 90 -27.46 7.32 -3.67
C PHE A 90 -26.63 6.09 -3.22
N GLY A 91 -25.52 5.83 -3.92
CA GLY A 91 -24.48 4.89 -3.52
C GLY A 91 -23.37 5.56 -2.71
N SER A 92 -22.34 4.78 -2.37
CA SER A 92 -21.11 5.31 -1.80
C SER A 92 -19.93 4.79 -2.59
N VAL A 93 -19.01 5.67 -2.97
CA VAL A 93 -17.77 5.25 -3.60
C VAL A 93 -16.80 4.76 -2.53
N THR A 94 -16.48 3.48 -2.59
CA THR A 94 -15.59 2.80 -1.65
C THR A 94 -14.17 2.68 -2.19
N ASN A 95 -13.26 2.23 -1.33
CA ASN A 95 -11.89 1.91 -1.74
C ASN A 95 -11.83 0.81 -2.82
N ASN A 96 -12.81 -0.10 -2.85
CA ASN A 96 -12.90 -1.13 -3.88
C ASN A 96 -13.20 -0.53 -5.25
N ASP A 97 -14.11 0.44 -5.32
CA ASP A 97 -14.53 1.07 -6.58
C ASP A 97 -13.39 1.89 -7.17
N ILE A 98 -12.67 2.62 -6.31
CA ILE A 98 -11.47 3.37 -6.69
C ILE A 98 -10.37 2.42 -7.18
N ALA A 99 -10.11 1.33 -6.46
CA ALA A 99 -9.13 0.34 -6.88
C ALA A 99 -9.53 -0.32 -8.22
N ALA A 100 -10.81 -0.64 -8.42
CA ALA A 100 -11.31 -1.21 -9.65
C ALA A 100 -11.14 -0.25 -10.84
N ALA A 101 -11.46 1.03 -10.68
CA ALA A 101 -11.28 2.04 -11.72
C ALA A 101 -9.79 2.26 -12.07
N LEU A 102 -8.91 2.24 -11.07
CA LEU A 102 -7.47 2.29 -11.28
C LEU A 102 -6.94 1.06 -12.03
N ASN A 103 -7.42 -0.14 -11.66
CA ASN A 103 -7.08 -1.38 -12.34
C ASN A 103 -7.55 -1.40 -13.80
N ALA A 104 -8.75 -0.86 -14.07
CA ALA A 104 -9.27 -0.71 -15.43
C ALA A 104 -8.41 0.23 -16.29
N SER A 105 -7.77 1.22 -15.67
CA SER A 105 -6.80 2.13 -16.31
C SER A 105 -5.40 1.51 -16.46
N GLY A 106 -5.23 0.23 -16.12
CA GLY A 106 -3.95 -0.49 -16.21
C GLY A 106 -3.01 -0.26 -15.03
N LEU A 107 -3.45 0.44 -13.97
CA LEU A 107 -2.68 0.69 -12.76
C LEU A 107 -3.08 -0.34 -11.69
N LYS A 108 -2.20 -1.33 -11.48
CA LYS A 108 -2.45 -2.40 -10.51
C LYS A 108 -2.43 -1.86 -9.08
N VAL A 109 -3.62 -1.68 -8.50
CA VAL A 109 -3.81 -1.19 -7.12
C VAL A 109 -4.76 -2.10 -6.38
N GLU A 110 -4.38 -2.51 -5.17
CA GLU A 110 -5.23 -3.29 -4.28
C GLU A 110 -6.08 -2.38 -3.37
N LYS A 111 -7.27 -2.84 -2.99
CA LYS A 111 -8.16 -2.12 -2.06
C LYS A 111 -7.51 -1.75 -0.72
N ALA A 112 -6.54 -2.54 -0.27
CA ALA A 112 -5.83 -2.32 0.99
C ALA A 112 -4.79 -1.19 0.91
N GLN A 113 -4.35 -0.85 -0.31
CA GLN A 113 -3.42 0.25 -0.57
C GLN A 113 -4.14 1.60 -0.60
N VAL A 114 -5.45 1.61 -0.90
CA VAL A 114 -6.28 2.82 -0.92
C VAL A 114 -6.70 3.20 0.51
N ARG A 115 -6.20 4.33 1.00
CA ARG A 115 -6.47 4.86 2.34
C ARG A 115 -7.51 5.95 2.27
N MET A 116 -8.64 5.72 2.95
CA MET A 116 -9.75 6.66 3.05
C MET A 116 -10.02 6.98 4.53
N PRO A 117 -9.30 7.94 5.14
CA PRO A 117 -9.42 8.24 6.57
C PRO A 117 -10.82 8.75 6.95
N ASN A 118 -11.50 9.42 6.02
CA ASN A 118 -12.86 9.95 6.21
C ASN A 118 -13.96 8.96 5.81
N GLY A 119 -13.59 7.71 5.44
CA GLY A 119 -14.53 6.70 4.94
C GLY A 119 -14.92 6.88 3.47
N ALA A 120 -15.96 6.17 3.04
CA ALA A 120 -16.45 6.16 1.66
C ALA A 120 -16.99 7.54 1.22
N LEU A 121 -16.84 7.88 -0.05
CA LEU A 121 -17.33 9.16 -0.59
C LEU A 121 -18.83 9.06 -0.83
N LYS A 122 -19.57 10.05 -0.33
CA LYS A 122 -21.06 10.12 -0.41
C LYS A 122 -21.57 11.36 -1.15
N ILE A 123 -20.66 12.16 -1.70
CA ILE A 123 -20.96 13.44 -2.34
C ILE A 123 -20.29 13.43 -3.70
N ALA A 124 -21.03 13.80 -4.75
CA ALA A 124 -20.48 13.99 -6.09
C ALA A 124 -19.53 15.19 -6.10
N GLY A 125 -18.43 15.09 -6.83
CA GLY A 125 -17.42 16.15 -6.90
C GLY A 125 -16.00 15.60 -6.86
N GLU A 126 -15.05 16.50 -6.62
CA GLU A 126 -13.63 16.17 -6.58
C GLU A 126 -13.20 15.82 -5.15
N HIS A 127 -12.53 14.69 -5.02
CA HIS A 127 -12.00 14.18 -3.76
C HIS A 127 -10.56 13.75 -3.95
N THR A 128 -9.75 13.92 -2.92
CA THR A 128 -8.38 13.41 -2.90
C THR A 128 -8.31 12.15 -2.04
N VAL A 129 -7.73 11.09 -2.59
CA VAL A 129 -7.59 9.80 -1.91
C VAL A 129 -6.12 9.39 -1.90
N THR A 130 -5.63 9.02 -0.73
CA THR A 130 -4.23 8.63 -0.56
C THR A 130 -4.04 7.14 -0.87
N VAL A 131 -3.10 6.82 -1.74
CA VAL A 131 -2.74 5.44 -2.11
C VAL A 131 -1.32 5.14 -1.62
N ALA A 132 -1.20 4.13 -0.75
CA ALA A 132 0.08 3.66 -0.21
C ALA A 132 0.56 2.43 -1.00
N LEU A 133 1.43 2.65 -1.98
CA LEU A 133 1.99 1.59 -2.83
C LEU A 133 3.14 0.84 -2.15
N HIS A 134 3.94 1.56 -1.37
CA HIS A 134 5.10 1.04 -0.64
C HIS A 134 5.23 1.81 0.68
N PRO A 135 5.88 1.25 1.73
CA PRO A 135 6.11 1.99 2.98
C PRO A 135 6.71 3.39 2.81
N ASP A 136 7.57 3.55 1.79
CA ASP A 136 8.23 4.82 1.45
C ASP A 136 7.56 5.56 0.27
N VAL A 137 6.51 5.00 -0.36
CA VAL A 137 5.83 5.60 -1.51
C VAL A 137 4.34 5.68 -1.24
N VAL A 138 3.91 6.88 -0.86
CA VAL A 138 2.52 7.25 -0.64
C VAL A 138 2.21 8.41 -1.57
N VAL A 139 1.13 8.29 -2.34
CA VAL A 139 0.73 9.28 -3.34
C VAL A 139 -0.73 9.67 -3.17
N ASP A 140 -1.06 10.92 -3.44
CA ASP A 140 -2.44 11.38 -3.48
C ASP A 140 -2.97 11.32 -4.91
N VAL A 141 -4.16 10.73 -5.05
CA VAL A 141 -4.84 10.54 -6.34
C VAL A 141 -6.11 11.37 -6.32
N LYS A 142 -6.33 12.13 -7.41
CA LYS A 142 -7.55 12.89 -7.60
C LYS A 142 -8.66 11.97 -8.12
N VAL A 143 -9.76 11.90 -7.38
CA VAL A 143 -10.96 11.13 -7.71
C VAL A 143 -12.08 12.11 -7.99
N VAL A 144 -12.63 12.06 -9.20
CA VAL A 144 -13.77 12.88 -9.63
C VAL A 144 -14.98 11.97 -9.71
N VAL A 145 -15.96 12.22 -8.86
CA VAL A 145 -17.24 11.50 -8.88
C VAL A 145 -18.26 12.33 -9.63
N ALA A 146 -18.60 11.90 -10.84
CA ALA A 146 -19.67 12.49 -11.63
C ALA A 146 -21.01 11.98 -11.10
N GLY A 147 -21.86 12.90 -10.65
CA GLY A 147 -23.23 12.60 -10.27
C GLY A 147 -24.12 12.58 -11.51
N GLU A 148 -24.58 11.40 -11.92
CA GLU A 148 -25.66 11.32 -12.90
C GLU A 148 -26.98 11.65 -12.19
N ALA A 149 -27.64 12.72 -12.64
CA ALA A 149 -28.96 13.09 -12.15
C ALA A 149 -29.96 12.02 -12.58
N ALA A 150 -30.65 11.45 -11.60
CA ALA A 150 -31.77 10.53 -11.82
C ALA A 150 -33.01 11.25 -12.37
#